data_AF-W4FCR1-F1
#
_entry.id   AF-W4FCR1-F1
#
_cell.length_a   1.000
_cell.length_b   1.000
_cell.length_c   1.000
_cell.angle_alpha   90.00
_cell.angle_beta   90.00
_cell.angle_gamma   90.00
#
_symmetry.space_group_name_H-M   'P 1'
#
loop_
_entity.id
_entity.type
_entity.pdbx_description
1 polymer ?
#
loop_
_entity_poly.entity_id
_entity_poly.type
_entity_poly.pdbx_seq_one_letter_code
_entity_poly.pdbx_strand_id
1 'polypeptide(L)'
;MRLTGFIALTEAFLRPTTTSWWSDTEDVVPVDDHIKQLDYSADDLRRHAIAKIYLANTSHCNNWDLVDASAHKILGEHLIRFHVADLASFVLAGPTAEAIDLLPAWYQRLLRSNDLWETRISIVLLLKLLPTEHYHVAYAVCLYHINKFHADPLLRCTIRGVPFESLDLIHKALGWVLREAGKHDPARLTQFLHEHASKAFKTTVRYATEHMTRPKAKRFLDVAQRGVGGSVVVVAPLLEE
;
A
#
# COMPACT_ATOMS: atom_id res chain seq x y z
N MET A 1 -18.27 -7.53 -5.90
CA MET A 1 -17.41 -8.72 -6.13
C MET A 1 -17.23 -9.52 -4.83
N ARG A 2 -17.31 -10.85 -4.84
CA ARG A 2 -17.07 -11.73 -3.67
C ARG A 2 -15.60 -12.21 -3.65
N LEU A 3 -15.13 -12.84 -2.55
CA LEU A 3 -13.79 -13.44 -2.42
C LEU A 3 -13.40 -14.32 -3.61
N THR A 4 -14.34 -15.11 -4.09
CA THR A 4 -14.19 -15.95 -5.29
C THR A 4 -13.84 -15.16 -6.55
N GLY A 5 -14.36 -13.94 -6.71
CA GLY A 5 -14.07 -13.07 -7.84
C GLY A 5 -12.63 -12.57 -7.84
N PHE A 6 -12.12 -12.08 -6.71
CA PHE A 6 -10.74 -11.60 -6.61
C PHE A 6 -9.71 -12.74 -6.73
N ILE A 7 -10.03 -13.93 -6.22
CA ILE A 7 -9.22 -15.13 -6.44
C ILE A 7 -9.21 -15.47 -7.93
N ALA A 8 -10.36 -15.50 -8.61
CA ALA A 8 -10.43 -15.75 -10.04
C ALA A 8 -9.66 -14.70 -10.85
N LEU A 9 -9.74 -13.41 -10.49
CA LEU A 9 -8.93 -12.36 -11.11
C LEU A 9 -7.43 -12.60 -10.90
N THR A 10 -7.02 -13.04 -9.71
CA THR A 10 -5.62 -13.32 -9.41
C THR A 10 -5.11 -14.49 -10.26
N GLU A 11 -5.91 -15.56 -10.38
CA GLU A 11 -5.58 -16.71 -11.23
C GLU A 11 -5.53 -16.33 -12.72
N ALA A 12 -6.52 -15.58 -13.20
CA ALA A 12 -6.53 -15.05 -14.56
C ALA A 12 -5.33 -14.16 -14.84
N PHE A 13 -4.93 -13.35 -13.85
CA PHE A 13 -3.76 -12.50 -13.97
C PHE A 13 -2.51 -13.37 -14.08
N LEU A 14 -2.28 -14.30 -13.16
CA LEU A 14 -1.08 -15.14 -13.15
C LEU A 14 -0.99 -16.04 -14.39
N ARG A 15 -2.13 -16.57 -14.87
CA ARG A 15 -2.23 -17.51 -15.99
C ARG A 15 -3.20 -17.00 -17.06
N PRO A 16 -2.78 -15.99 -17.86
CA PRO A 16 -3.64 -15.32 -18.83
C PRO A 16 -4.03 -16.19 -20.04
N THR A 17 -3.32 -17.30 -20.27
CA THR A 17 -3.55 -18.21 -21.41
C THR A 17 -4.48 -19.39 -21.08
N THR A 18 -4.58 -19.80 -19.82
CA THR A 18 -5.32 -21.02 -19.41
C THR A 18 -6.67 -20.73 -18.77
N THR A 19 -7.01 -19.47 -18.55
CA THR A 19 -8.25 -19.09 -17.88
C THR A 19 -9.30 -18.76 -18.94
N SER A 20 -10.44 -19.46 -18.92
CA SER A 20 -11.58 -19.11 -19.78
C SER A 20 -11.98 -17.67 -19.49
N TRP A 21 -11.79 -16.80 -20.47
CA TRP A 21 -12.04 -15.38 -20.36
C TRP A 21 -13.55 -15.11 -20.22
N TRP A 22 -13.93 -14.03 -19.52
CA TRP A 22 -15.33 -13.64 -19.31
C TRP A 22 -15.90 -12.76 -20.44
N SER A 23 -15.20 -12.62 -21.58
CA SER A 23 -15.76 -11.93 -22.74
C SER A 23 -15.24 -12.45 -24.08
N ASP A 24 -15.98 -13.34 -24.72
CA ASP A 24 -15.85 -13.59 -26.17
C ASP A 24 -16.34 -12.39 -27.02
N THR A 25 -16.48 -11.19 -26.43
CA THR A 25 -16.79 -9.97 -27.16
C THR A 25 -15.51 -9.20 -27.42
N GLU A 26 -15.32 -8.84 -28.69
CA GLU A 26 -14.26 -7.98 -29.25
C GLU A 26 -14.27 -6.53 -28.69
N ASP A 27 -14.68 -6.34 -27.44
CA ASP A 27 -14.56 -5.07 -26.75
C ASP A 27 -13.12 -4.94 -26.27
N VAL A 28 -12.32 -4.34 -27.14
CA VAL A 28 -10.96 -3.85 -26.88
C VAL A 28 -10.91 -3.27 -25.48
N VAL A 29 -10.26 -3.98 -24.54
CA VAL A 29 -9.90 -3.41 -23.25
C VAL A 29 -9.21 -2.09 -23.56
N PRO A 30 -9.68 -0.94 -23.06
CA PRO A 30 -9.05 0.33 -23.37
C PRO A 30 -7.61 0.28 -22.85
N VAL A 31 -6.66 0.06 -23.75
CA VAL A 31 -5.24 0.11 -23.47
C VAL A 31 -4.89 1.59 -23.48
N ASP A 32 -4.37 2.10 -22.37
CA ASP A 32 -3.90 3.49 -22.31
C ASP A 32 -2.83 3.69 -23.40
N ASP A 33 -2.83 4.82 -24.11
CA ASP A 33 -2.05 4.96 -25.36
C ASP A 33 -0.53 4.75 -25.20
N HIS A 34 0.02 4.97 -24.00
CA HIS A 34 1.42 4.66 -23.68
C HIS A 34 1.75 3.16 -23.73
N ILE A 35 0.77 2.28 -23.53
CA ILE A 35 0.95 0.82 -23.58
C ILE A 35 0.82 0.29 -25.01
N LYS A 36 0.06 0.98 -25.88
CA LYS A 36 -0.01 0.61 -27.31
C LYS A 36 1.28 0.91 -28.06
N GLN A 37 2.08 1.86 -27.57
CA GLN A 37 3.34 2.29 -28.19
C GLN A 37 4.53 1.39 -27.80
N LEU A 38 4.35 0.53 -26.80
CA LEU A 38 5.36 -0.40 -26.32
C LEU A 38 5.00 -1.80 -26.84
N ASP A 39 6.00 -2.55 -27.34
CA ASP A 39 5.85 -3.88 -27.97
C ASP A 39 5.49 -4.97 -26.94
N TYR A 40 4.36 -4.79 -26.25
CA TYR A 40 3.87 -5.68 -25.21
C TYR A 40 3.14 -6.88 -25.79
N SER A 41 3.33 -8.05 -25.16
CA SER A 41 2.67 -9.27 -25.58
C SER A 41 1.15 -9.21 -25.36
N ALA A 42 0.39 -10.04 -26.07
CA ALA A 42 -1.04 -10.19 -25.81
C ALA A 42 -1.35 -10.56 -24.34
N ASP A 43 -0.45 -11.30 -23.68
CA ASP A 43 -0.56 -11.65 -22.27
C ASP A 43 -0.37 -10.42 -21.36
N ASP A 44 0.54 -9.52 -21.71
CA ASP A 44 0.75 -8.27 -20.98
C ASP A 44 -0.49 -7.36 -21.09
N LEU A 45 -1.08 -7.26 -22.29
CA LEU A 45 -2.34 -6.52 -22.48
C LEU A 45 -3.48 -7.12 -21.64
N ARG A 46 -3.57 -8.45 -21.53
CA ARG A 46 -4.53 -9.12 -20.63
C ARG A 46 -4.27 -8.83 -19.16
N ARG A 47 -3.02 -8.87 -18.71
CA ARG A 47 -2.64 -8.50 -17.34
C ARG A 47 -3.02 -7.06 -17.03
N HIS A 48 -2.77 -6.15 -17.97
CA HIS A 48 -3.17 -4.76 -17.85
C HIS A 48 -4.70 -4.60 -17.71
N ALA A 49 -5.47 -5.32 -18.54
CA ALA A 49 -6.93 -5.36 -18.44
C ALA A 49 -7.41 -5.78 -17.06
N ILE A 50 -6.85 -6.87 -16.52
CA ILE A 50 -7.22 -7.41 -15.22
C ILE A 50 -6.88 -6.44 -14.10
N ALA A 51 -5.75 -5.73 -14.18
CA ALA A 51 -5.42 -4.67 -13.23
C ALA A 51 -6.44 -3.52 -13.28
N LYS A 52 -6.90 -3.11 -14.47
CA LYS A 52 -7.96 -2.09 -14.61
C LYS A 52 -9.28 -2.56 -13.99
N ILE A 53 -9.67 -3.82 -14.21
CA ILE A 53 -10.87 -4.41 -13.59
C ILE A 53 -10.73 -4.40 -12.07
N TYR A 54 -9.57 -4.80 -11.52
CA TYR A 54 -9.30 -4.74 -10.08
C TYR A 54 -9.49 -3.33 -9.54
N LEU A 55 -8.87 -2.34 -10.18
CA LEU A 55 -8.91 -0.93 -9.77
C LEU A 55 -10.31 -0.34 -9.83
N ALA A 56 -11.13 -0.73 -10.81
CA ALA A 56 -12.51 -0.31 -10.95
C ALA A 56 -13.45 -0.93 -9.89
N ASN A 57 -13.00 -1.98 -9.20
CA ASN A 57 -13.81 -2.77 -8.26
C ASN A 57 -13.31 -2.70 -6.81
N THR A 58 -12.40 -1.78 -6.47
CA THR A 58 -11.85 -1.62 -5.10
C THR A 58 -12.94 -1.37 -4.05
N SER A 59 -14.03 -0.69 -4.41
CA SER A 59 -15.19 -0.44 -3.54
C SER A 59 -15.93 -1.71 -3.09
N HIS A 60 -15.66 -2.85 -3.75
CA HIS A 60 -16.18 -4.15 -3.36
C HIS A 60 -15.30 -4.91 -2.36
N CYS A 61 -14.08 -4.43 -2.08
CA CYS A 61 -13.29 -4.96 -0.98
C CYS A 61 -14.01 -4.70 0.35
N ASN A 62 -14.11 -5.73 1.18
CA ASN A 62 -14.80 -5.64 2.47
C ASN A 62 -14.11 -6.41 3.61
N ASN A 63 -12.95 -7.02 3.33
CA ASN A 63 -12.13 -7.72 4.31
C ASN A 63 -10.66 -7.67 3.88
N TRP A 64 -9.76 -7.95 4.83
CA TRP A 64 -8.32 -7.89 4.60
C TRP A 64 -7.81 -9.11 3.81
N ASP A 65 -8.43 -10.29 3.91
CA ASP A 65 -8.04 -11.48 3.14
C ASP A 65 -8.08 -11.22 1.63
N LEU A 66 -9.11 -10.52 1.16
CA LEU A 66 -9.26 -10.08 -0.23
C LEU A 66 -8.04 -9.30 -0.71
N VAL A 67 -7.64 -8.29 0.06
CA VAL A 67 -6.52 -7.40 -0.30
C VAL A 67 -5.21 -8.16 -0.22
N ASP A 68 -4.99 -8.88 0.88
CA ASP A 68 -3.73 -9.55 1.20
C ASP A 68 -3.43 -10.70 0.24
N ALA A 69 -4.46 -11.41 -0.24
CA ALA A 69 -4.30 -12.51 -1.18
C ALA A 69 -4.06 -12.07 -2.63
N SER A 70 -4.33 -10.81 -2.99
CA SER A 70 -4.45 -10.38 -4.40
C SER A 70 -3.61 -9.14 -4.79
N ALA A 71 -3.53 -8.11 -3.93
CA ALA A 71 -3.02 -6.79 -4.33
C ALA A 71 -1.57 -6.84 -4.84
N HIS A 72 -0.69 -7.57 -4.15
CA HIS A 72 0.71 -7.73 -4.54
C HIS A 72 0.88 -8.57 -5.81
N LYS A 73 0.01 -9.56 -6.05
CA LYS A 73 0.09 -10.43 -7.23
C LYS A 73 -0.39 -9.74 -8.50
N ILE A 74 -1.40 -8.89 -8.38
CA ILE A 74 -2.00 -8.17 -9.52
C ILE A 74 -1.36 -6.79 -9.66
N LEU A 75 -1.63 -5.88 -8.73
CA LEU A 75 -1.19 -4.48 -8.86
C LEU A 75 0.30 -4.29 -8.59
N GLY A 76 0.88 -5.08 -7.69
CA GLY A 76 2.32 -5.07 -7.47
C GLY A 76 3.11 -5.52 -8.71
N GLU A 77 2.67 -6.60 -9.35
CA GLU A 77 3.29 -7.09 -10.59
C GLU A 77 3.05 -6.12 -11.74
N HIS A 78 1.83 -5.58 -11.84
CA HIS A 78 1.49 -4.58 -12.85
C HIS A 78 2.38 -3.33 -12.74
N LEU A 79 2.61 -2.84 -11.52
CA LEU A 79 3.47 -1.68 -11.27
C LEU A 79 4.92 -1.94 -11.74
N ILE A 80 5.49 -3.09 -11.41
CA ILE A 80 6.85 -3.45 -11.86
C ILE A 80 6.89 -3.70 -13.37
N ARG A 81 5.82 -4.22 -13.97
CA ARG A 81 5.82 -4.58 -15.39
C ARG A 81 5.71 -3.36 -16.31
N PHE A 82 4.89 -2.39 -15.92
CA PHE A 82 4.52 -1.27 -16.80
C PHE A 82 5.09 0.08 -16.36
N HIS A 83 5.62 0.20 -15.14
CA HIS A 83 5.93 1.50 -14.53
C HIS A 83 7.32 1.57 -13.87
N VAL A 84 8.30 0.74 -14.27
CA VAL A 84 9.66 0.78 -13.68
C VAL A 84 10.34 2.16 -13.78
N ALA A 85 10.10 2.88 -14.89
CA ALA A 85 10.68 4.21 -15.09
C ALA A 85 10.11 5.23 -14.09
N ASP A 86 8.81 5.14 -13.81
CA ASP A 86 8.12 5.95 -12.80
C ASP A 86 8.67 5.65 -11.40
N LEU A 87 8.90 4.37 -11.08
CA LEU A 87 9.50 3.94 -9.80
C LEU A 87 10.92 4.47 -9.61
N ALA A 88 11.76 4.39 -10.65
CA ALA A 88 13.11 4.91 -10.60
C ALA A 88 13.12 6.43 -10.38
N SER A 89 12.27 7.16 -11.10
CA SER A 89 12.11 8.61 -10.96
C SER A 89 11.63 8.99 -9.54
N PHE A 90 10.66 8.27 -9.01
CA PHE A 90 10.15 8.47 -7.65
C PHE A 90 11.22 8.27 -6.57
N VAL A 91 12.02 7.21 -6.67
CA VAL A 91 13.10 6.94 -5.69
C VAL A 91 14.18 8.02 -5.75
N LEU A 92 14.53 8.51 -6.95
CA LEU A 92 15.51 9.57 -7.12
C LEU A 92 15.04 10.92 -6.56
N ALA A 93 13.76 11.25 -6.73
CA ALA A 93 13.17 12.49 -6.18
C ALA A 93 13.07 12.48 -4.65
N GLY A 94 13.07 11.30 -4.03
CA GLY A 94 12.89 11.11 -2.60
C GLY A 94 11.41 11.05 -2.19
N PRO A 95 11.10 10.54 -0.99
CA PRO A 95 9.73 10.19 -0.59
C PRO A 95 8.90 11.38 -0.08
N THR A 96 8.72 12.41 -0.90
CA THR A 96 7.88 13.58 -0.56
C THR A 96 6.45 13.42 -1.10
N ALA A 97 5.54 14.30 -0.65
CA ALA A 97 4.16 14.32 -1.14
C ALA A 97 4.09 14.70 -2.63
N GLU A 98 4.99 15.57 -3.08
CA GLU A 98 5.14 16.02 -4.46
C GLU A 98 5.70 14.89 -5.34
N ALA A 99 6.65 14.10 -4.81
CA ALA A 99 7.24 12.98 -5.55
C ALA A 99 6.20 11.92 -5.94
N ILE A 100 5.07 11.81 -5.22
CA ILE A 100 3.98 10.90 -5.59
C ILE A 100 3.45 11.19 -7.00
N ASP A 101 3.50 12.44 -7.46
CA ASP A 101 3.04 12.80 -8.81
C ASP A 101 3.85 12.14 -9.92
N LEU A 102 5.02 11.56 -9.61
CA LEU A 102 5.85 10.78 -10.53
C LEU A 102 5.36 9.34 -10.71
N LEU A 103 4.52 8.83 -9.80
CA LEU A 103 3.96 7.47 -9.88
C LEU A 103 2.76 7.43 -10.83
N PRO A 104 2.35 6.27 -11.35
CA PRO A 104 1.20 6.23 -12.25
C PRO A 104 -0.10 6.70 -11.57
N ALA A 105 -0.95 7.40 -12.30
CA ALA A 105 -2.16 8.06 -11.78
C ALA A 105 -3.07 7.13 -10.96
N TRP A 106 -3.20 5.86 -11.37
CA TRP A 106 -3.97 4.88 -10.62
C TRP A 106 -3.40 4.59 -9.23
N TYR A 107 -2.07 4.62 -9.07
CA TYR A 107 -1.42 4.38 -7.80
C TYR A 107 -1.44 5.62 -6.92
N GLN A 108 -1.25 6.81 -7.52
CA GLN A 108 -1.45 8.09 -6.85
C GLN A 108 -2.84 8.17 -6.19
N ARG A 109 -3.89 7.75 -6.92
CA ARG A 109 -5.26 7.68 -6.42
C ARG A 109 -5.36 6.81 -5.16
N LEU A 110 -4.78 5.62 -5.16
CA LEU A 110 -4.80 4.73 -3.99
C LEU A 110 -4.04 5.31 -2.80
N LEU A 111 -2.87 5.92 -3.04
CA LEU A 111 -2.06 6.57 -2.00
C LEU A 111 -2.78 7.76 -1.36
N ARG A 112 -3.51 8.54 -2.15
CA ARG A 112 -4.27 9.71 -1.68
C ARG A 112 -5.61 9.34 -1.07
N SER A 113 -6.15 8.17 -1.39
CA SER A 113 -7.46 7.71 -0.91
C SER A 113 -7.58 7.74 0.61
N ASN A 114 -8.79 8.03 1.08
CA ASN A 114 -9.18 7.83 2.47
C ASN A 114 -10.00 6.55 2.65
N ASP A 115 -10.30 5.79 1.59
CA ASP A 115 -10.90 4.46 1.74
C ASP A 115 -9.92 3.49 2.39
N LEU A 116 -10.39 2.74 3.38
CA LEU A 116 -9.57 1.82 4.17
C LEU A 116 -8.94 0.72 3.30
N TRP A 117 -9.71 0.18 2.36
CA TRP A 117 -9.23 -0.91 1.51
C TRP A 117 -8.30 -0.40 0.43
N GLU A 118 -8.59 0.75 -0.18
CA GLU A 118 -7.65 1.39 -1.13
C GLU A 118 -6.33 1.77 -0.47
N THR A 119 -6.38 2.34 0.74
CA THR A 119 -5.18 2.63 1.53
C THR A 119 -4.40 1.35 1.80
N ARG A 120 -5.06 0.26 2.22
CA ARG A 120 -4.41 -1.03 2.46
C ARG A 120 -3.82 -1.62 1.17
N ILE A 121 -4.53 -1.56 0.06
CA ILE A 121 -4.06 -2.02 -1.27
C ILE A 121 -2.77 -1.28 -1.64
N SER A 122 -2.74 0.04 -1.45
CA SER A 122 -1.57 0.87 -1.76
C SER A 122 -0.31 0.46 -0.99
N ILE A 123 -0.47 -0.15 0.18
CA ILE A 123 0.61 -0.63 1.02
C ILE A 123 0.96 -2.08 0.67
N VAL A 124 -0.03 -2.96 0.64
CA VAL A 124 0.17 -4.41 0.48
C VAL A 124 0.75 -4.75 -0.90
N LEU A 125 0.45 -3.98 -1.94
CA LEU A 125 1.02 -4.23 -3.28
C LEU A 125 2.56 -4.20 -3.29
N LEU A 126 3.17 -3.47 -2.34
CA LEU A 126 4.61 -3.29 -2.22
C LEU A 126 5.35 -4.60 -1.91
N LEU A 127 4.67 -5.61 -1.36
CA LEU A 127 5.27 -6.92 -1.09
C LEU A 127 5.89 -7.54 -2.35
N LYS A 128 5.35 -7.24 -3.53
CA LYS A 128 5.88 -7.74 -4.81
C LYS A 128 7.18 -7.07 -5.24
N LEU A 129 7.46 -5.85 -4.76
CA LEU A 129 8.66 -5.09 -5.07
C LEU A 129 9.86 -5.52 -4.20
N LEU A 130 9.61 -6.06 -3.01
CA LEU A 130 10.65 -6.46 -2.06
C LEU A 130 11.73 -7.43 -2.60
N PRO A 131 11.40 -8.44 -3.43
CA PRO A 131 12.41 -9.31 -4.03
C PRO A 131 13.13 -8.69 -5.25
N THR A 132 12.85 -7.42 -5.59
CA THR A 132 13.42 -6.73 -6.76
C THR A 132 14.34 -5.59 -6.33
N GLU A 133 15.06 -5.00 -7.29
CA GLU A 133 15.88 -3.80 -7.05
C GLU A 133 15.05 -2.57 -6.61
N HIS A 134 13.73 -2.60 -6.80
CA HIS A 134 12.82 -1.51 -6.44
C HIS A 134 12.33 -1.57 -4.98
N TYR A 135 12.91 -2.40 -4.11
CA TYR A 135 12.49 -2.53 -2.71
C TYR A 135 12.51 -1.20 -1.92
N HIS A 136 13.34 -0.24 -2.34
CA HIS A 136 13.39 1.10 -1.76
C HIS A 136 12.06 1.85 -1.81
N VAL A 137 11.23 1.59 -2.83
CA VAL A 137 9.88 2.16 -2.98
C VAL A 137 9.01 1.82 -1.78
N ALA A 138 9.21 0.64 -1.17
CA ALA A 138 8.43 0.22 -0.02
C ALA A 138 8.63 1.14 1.19
N TYR A 139 9.89 1.51 1.49
CA TYR A 139 10.20 2.45 2.56
C TYR A 139 9.65 3.84 2.27
N ALA A 140 9.78 4.31 1.03
CA ALA A 140 9.28 5.60 0.59
C ALA A 140 7.76 5.74 0.77
N VAL A 141 6.99 4.75 0.31
CA VAL A 141 5.53 4.74 0.44
C VAL A 141 5.09 4.54 1.89
N CYS A 142 5.78 3.69 2.66
CA CYS A 142 5.50 3.57 4.10
C CYS A 142 5.73 4.89 4.83
N LEU A 143 6.80 5.62 4.51
CA LEU A 143 7.07 6.94 5.10
C LEU A 143 5.98 7.96 4.73
N TYR A 144 5.51 7.96 3.48
CA TYR A 144 4.41 8.82 3.07
C TYR A 144 3.15 8.59 3.92
N HIS A 145 2.73 7.33 4.10
CA HIS A 145 1.57 7.02 4.94
C HIS A 145 1.80 7.36 6.41
N ILE A 146 2.99 7.08 6.96
CA ILE A 146 3.35 7.48 8.32
C ILE A 146 3.22 9.00 8.49
N ASN A 147 3.75 9.78 7.55
CA ASN A 147 3.65 11.24 7.58
C ASN A 147 2.20 11.72 7.41
N LYS A 148 1.40 11.08 6.53
CA LYS A 148 -0.03 11.37 6.33
C LYS A 148 -0.81 11.26 7.64
N PHE A 149 -0.67 10.15 8.37
CA PHE A 149 -1.37 9.95 9.65
C PHE A 149 -0.76 10.72 10.83
N HIS A 150 0.53 11.06 10.75
CA HIS A 150 1.14 11.96 11.73
C HIS A 150 0.64 13.40 11.59
N ALA A 151 0.55 13.90 10.35
CA ALA A 151 0.21 15.29 10.07
C ALA A 151 -1.21 15.63 10.55
N ASP A 152 -2.13 14.68 10.48
CA ASP A 152 -3.48 14.79 11.03
C ASP A 152 -3.80 13.57 11.92
N PRO A 153 -3.62 13.68 13.25
CA PRO A 153 -3.94 12.62 14.19
C PRO A 153 -5.44 12.25 14.26
N LEU A 154 -6.33 13.11 13.77
CA LEU A 154 -7.77 12.88 13.69
C LEU A 154 -8.19 12.23 12.38
N LEU A 155 -7.31 12.17 11.38
CA LEU A 155 -7.59 11.50 10.13
C LEU A 155 -8.01 10.05 10.38
N ARG A 156 -9.13 9.67 9.78
CA ARG A 156 -9.64 8.29 9.78
C ARG A 156 -9.86 7.83 8.36
N CYS A 157 -9.64 6.54 8.12
CA CYS A 157 -10.08 5.92 6.89
C CYS A 157 -11.61 5.78 6.91
N THR A 158 -12.21 5.67 5.73
CA THR A 158 -13.63 5.37 5.56
C THR A 158 -13.82 3.95 5.04
N ILE A 159 -14.96 3.34 5.35
CA ILE A 159 -15.47 2.16 4.66
C ILE A 159 -16.77 2.59 3.98
N ARG A 160 -16.79 2.56 2.64
CA ARG A 160 -17.95 3.01 1.84
C ARG A 160 -18.41 4.43 2.20
N GLY A 161 -17.45 5.33 2.40
CA GLY A 161 -17.71 6.73 2.76
C GLY A 161 -18.06 6.99 4.23
N VAL A 162 -18.22 5.94 5.05
CA VAL A 162 -18.47 6.09 6.50
C VAL A 162 -17.13 6.06 7.26
N PRO A 163 -16.84 7.03 8.15
CA PRO A 163 -15.64 6.99 8.97
C PRO A 163 -15.49 5.69 9.75
N PHE A 164 -14.31 5.11 9.73
CA PHE A 164 -13.96 3.92 10.48
C PHE A 164 -12.99 4.29 11.61
N GLU A 165 -13.36 3.95 12.85
CA GLU A 165 -12.68 4.46 14.03
C GLU A 165 -11.23 3.97 14.18
N SER A 166 -10.95 2.76 13.68
CA SER A 166 -9.67 2.09 13.90
C SER A 166 -8.76 2.16 12.67
N LEU A 167 -7.54 2.64 12.85
CA LEU A 167 -6.47 2.56 11.84
C LEU A 167 -5.61 1.30 11.98
N ASP A 168 -5.99 0.37 12.86
CA ASP A 168 -5.16 -0.80 13.19
C ASP A 168 -4.82 -1.65 11.96
N LEU A 169 -5.79 -1.86 11.06
CA LEU A 169 -5.55 -2.59 9.81
C LEU A 169 -4.48 -1.92 8.94
N ILE A 170 -4.48 -0.59 8.86
CA ILE A 170 -3.49 0.16 8.08
C ILE A 170 -2.11 0.08 8.74
N HIS A 171 -2.04 0.31 10.05
CA HIS A 171 -0.77 0.27 10.77
C HIS A 171 -0.13 -1.12 10.79
N LYS A 172 -0.94 -2.18 10.84
CA LYS A 172 -0.48 -3.58 10.67
C LYS A 172 0.08 -3.82 9.28
N ALA A 173 -0.56 -3.32 8.22
CA ALA A 173 -0.05 -3.45 6.86
C ALA A 173 1.30 -2.72 6.69
N LEU A 174 1.42 -1.49 7.19
CA LEU A 174 2.68 -0.73 7.17
C LEU A 174 3.79 -1.49 7.88
N GLY A 175 3.51 -1.98 9.09
CA GLY A 175 4.48 -2.72 9.87
C GLY A 175 4.86 -4.05 9.21
N TRP A 176 3.90 -4.75 8.58
CA TRP A 176 4.17 -5.98 7.84
C TRP A 176 5.11 -5.73 6.65
N VAL A 177 4.82 -4.75 5.80
CA VAL A 177 5.69 -4.42 4.65
C VAL A 177 7.09 -4.02 5.11
N LEU A 178 7.22 -3.17 6.14
CA LEU A 178 8.52 -2.81 6.73
C LEU A 178 9.25 -4.02 7.32
N ARG A 179 8.53 -4.95 7.94
CA ARG A 179 9.09 -6.19 8.51
C ARG A 179 9.69 -7.05 7.40
N GLU A 180 8.94 -7.28 6.32
CA GLU A 180 9.43 -8.08 5.19
C GLU A 180 10.60 -7.38 4.50
N ALA A 181 10.53 -6.06 4.27
CA ALA A 181 11.63 -5.29 3.70
C ALA A 181 12.90 -5.38 4.57
N GLY A 182 12.77 -5.32 5.90
CA GLY A 182 13.88 -5.43 6.84
C GLY A 182 14.50 -6.82 6.96
N LYS A 183 13.80 -7.89 6.53
CA LYS A 183 14.44 -9.21 6.38
C LYS A 183 15.43 -9.23 5.21
N HIS A 184 15.18 -8.42 4.18
CA HIS A 184 16.10 -8.25 3.05
C HIS A 184 17.24 -7.28 3.37
N ASP A 185 16.95 -6.14 4.02
CA ASP A 185 17.94 -5.15 4.44
C ASP A 185 17.74 -4.71 5.91
N PRO A 186 18.31 -5.45 6.87
CA PRO A 186 18.17 -5.15 8.29
C PRO A 186 18.77 -3.79 8.69
N ALA A 187 19.83 -3.34 7.99
CA ALA A 187 20.50 -2.09 8.27
C ALA A 187 19.60 -0.90 7.91
N ARG A 188 19.01 -0.93 6.72
CA ARG A 188 18.08 0.10 6.27
C ARG A 188 16.81 0.17 7.10
N LEU A 189 16.22 -0.97 7.50
CA LEU A 189 15.10 -0.92 8.43
C LEU A 189 15.49 -0.28 9.77
N THR A 190 16.68 -0.61 10.28
CA THR A 190 17.18 -0.01 11.53
C THR A 190 17.32 1.51 11.39
N GLN A 191 17.91 1.99 10.29
CA GLN A 191 18.02 3.41 9.98
C GLN A 191 16.65 4.07 9.87
N PHE A 192 15.73 3.50 9.09
CA PHE A 192 14.37 4.00 8.93
C PHE A 192 13.66 4.17 10.27
N LEU A 193 13.77 3.17 11.16
CA LEU A 193 13.16 3.24 12.48
C LEU A 193 13.84 4.28 13.39
N HIS A 194 15.16 4.47 13.30
CA HIS A 194 15.82 5.56 14.01
C HIS A 194 15.30 6.94 13.59
N GLU A 195 15.07 7.13 12.30
CA GLU A 195 14.66 8.42 11.73
C GLU A 195 13.15 8.69 11.90
N HIS A 196 12.32 7.65 11.91
CA HIS A 196 10.87 7.81 11.73
C HIS A 196 9.99 7.09 12.76
N ALA A 197 10.53 6.25 13.65
CA ALA A 197 9.69 5.54 14.62
C ALA A 197 8.91 6.50 15.53
N SER A 198 9.48 7.66 15.88
CA SER A 198 8.81 8.69 16.70
C SER A 198 7.55 9.26 16.05
N LYS A 199 7.43 9.14 14.71
CA LYS A 199 6.25 9.56 13.97
C LYS A 199 5.25 8.42 13.72
N ALA A 200 5.72 7.18 13.73
CA ALA A 200 4.90 6.02 13.44
C ALA A 200 4.08 5.60 14.66
N PHE A 201 2.87 5.08 14.41
CA PHE A 201 2.05 4.47 15.44
C PHE A 201 2.73 3.22 16.02
N LYS A 202 2.56 3.00 17.32
CA LYS A 202 3.14 1.86 18.04
C LYS A 202 2.80 0.50 17.40
N THR A 203 1.62 0.34 16.79
CA THR A 203 1.26 -0.87 16.04
C THR A 203 2.18 -1.10 14.84
N THR A 204 2.46 -0.06 14.05
CA THR A 204 3.40 -0.15 12.91
C THR A 204 4.79 -0.56 13.38
N VAL A 205 5.32 0.11 14.41
CA VAL A 205 6.66 -0.20 14.95
C VAL A 205 6.72 -1.60 15.55
N ARG A 206 5.66 -2.04 16.23
CA ARG A 206 5.56 -3.41 16.77
C ARG A 206 5.70 -4.44 15.65
N TYR A 207 4.87 -4.35 14.62
CA TYR A 207 4.90 -5.28 13.49
C TYR A 207 6.23 -5.23 12.75
N ALA A 208 6.76 -4.03 12.49
CA ALA A 208 8.05 -3.84 11.81
C ALA A 208 9.22 -4.51 12.55
N THR A 209 9.15 -4.58 13.89
CA THR A 209 10.25 -5.08 14.74
C THR A 209 10.08 -6.52 15.22
N GLU A 210 9.06 -7.27 14.79
CA GLU A 210 8.79 -8.63 15.28
C GLU A 210 9.93 -9.64 15.04
N HIS A 211 10.72 -9.43 13.98
CA HIS A 211 11.88 -10.27 13.67
C HIS A 211 13.16 -9.82 14.39
N MET A 212 13.12 -8.71 15.13
CA MET A 212 14.26 -8.19 15.89
C MET A 212 14.31 -8.79 17.30
N THR A 213 15.47 -8.67 17.95
CA THR A 213 15.59 -9.01 19.37
C THR A 213 14.70 -8.10 20.23
N ARG A 214 14.17 -8.64 21.33
CA ARG A 214 13.31 -7.88 22.26
C ARG A 214 13.94 -6.55 22.72
N PRO A 215 15.23 -6.47 23.10
CA PRO A 215 15.83 -5.19 23.50
C PRO A 215 15.87 -4.16 22.36
N LYS A 216 16.15 -4.60 21.13
CA LYS A 216 16.19 -3.71 19.96
C LYS A 216 14.79 -3.21 19.60
N ALA A 217 13.80 -4.11 19.55
CA ALA A 217 12.40 -3.75 19.32
C ALA A 217 11.88 -2.76 20.38
N LYS A 218 12.21 -2.99 21.66
CA LYS A 218 11.81 -2.11 22.76
C LYS A 218 12.29 -0.66 22.58
N ARG A 219 13.53 -0.45 22.15
CA ARG A 219 14.07 0.91 21.91
C ARG A 219 13.22 1.72 20.94
N PHE A 220 12.76 1.10 19.85
CA PHE A 220 11.89 1.77 18.88
C PHE A 220 10.44 1.91 19.38
N LEU A 221 9.92 0.91 20.09
CA LEU A 221 8.57 0.95 20.66
C LEU A 221 8.39 2.01 21.74
N ASP A 222 9.46 2.36 22.44
CA ASP A 222 9.44 3.37 23.51
C ASP A 222 9.33 4.80 22.96
N VAL A 223 9.85 5.05 21.74
CA VAL A 223 9.74 6.36 21.07
C VAL A 223 8.52 6.48 20.16
N ALA A 224 7.87 5.37 19.79
CA ALA A 224 6.74 5.35 18.87
C ALA A 224 5.50 6.08 19.41
N GLN A 225 4.72 6.68 18.51
CA GLN A 225 3.48 7.36 18.89
C GLN A 225 2.51 6.37 19.54
N ARG A 226 2.02 6.73 20.72
CA ARG A 226 0.87 6.04 21.31
C ARG A 226 -0.32 6.45 20.46
N GLY A 227 -0.94 5.49 19.77
CA GLY A 227 -2.17 5.77 19.04
C GLY A 227 -3.21 6.35 19.98
N VAL A 228 -4.10 7.21 19.47
CA VAL A 228 -5.23 7.74 20.23
C VAL A 228 -6.13 6.56 20.62
N GLY A 229 -5.89 5.99 21.80
CA GLY A 229 -6.63 4.89 22.37
C GLY A 229 -7.13 5.30 23.74
N GLY A 230 -8.41 5.64 23.81
CA GLY A 230 -9.14 5.94 25.06
C GLY A 230 -9.09 7.42 25.46
N SER A 231 -10.25 8.07 25.42
CA SER A 231 -10.55 9.39 25.97
C SER A 231 -9.74 10.55 25.38
N VAL A 232 -10.32 11.23 24.40
CA VAL A 232 -10.15 12.69 24.31
C VAL A 232 -10.78 13.25 25.59
N VAL A 233 -9.98 13.41 26.65
CA VAL A 233 -10.33 14.40 27.67
C VAL A 233 -10.13 15.73 26.99
N VAL A 234 -11.23 16.32 26.55
CA VAL A 234 -11.28 17.76 26.30
C VAL A 234 -10.96 18.39 27.64
N VAL A 235 -9.69 18.76 27.84
CA VAL A 235 -9.34 19.65 28.93
C VAL A 235 -9.95 20.99 28.55
N ALA A 236 -11.11 21.28 29.13
CA ALA A 236 -11.70 22.61 29.07
C ALA A 236 -10.63 23.62 29.53
N PRO A 237 -10.48 24.76 28.86
CA PRO A 237 -9.56 25.80 29.32
C PRO A 237 -9.94 26.15 30.75
N LEU A 238 -8.98 26.07 31.66
CA LEU A 238 -9.09 26.75 32.94
C LEU A 238 -9.29 28.23 32.60
N LEU A 239 -10.51 28.70 32.84
CA LEU A 239 -10.79 30.12 32.91
C LEU A 239 -9.99 30.63 34.09
N GLU A 240 -8.90 31.34 33.80
CA GLU A 240 -8.24 32.20 34.76
C GLU A 240 -9.17 33.41 35.02
N GLU A 241 -9.54 33.51 36.31
CA GLU A 241 -10.12 34.65 37.06
C GLU A 241 -11.46 35.26 36.62
#